data_AF-A0A3S9FAH9-F1
#
_entry.id   AF-A0A3S9FAH9-F1
#
_cell.length_a   1.000
_cell.length_b   1.000
_cell.length_c   1.000
_cell.angle_alpha   90.00
_cell.angle_beta   90.00
_cell.angle_gamma   90.00
#
_symmetry.space_group_name_H-M   'P 1'
#
loop_
_entity.id
_entity.type
_entity.pdbx_description
1 polymer ?
#
loop_
_entity_poly.entity_id
_entity_poly.type
_entity_poly.pdbx_seq_one_letter_code
_entity_poly.pdbx_strand_id
1 'polypeptide(L)'
;MKNRLLLAALGAATAITFAMPALAADKAQDFVDKAAAGGMFEVESSKIAEGKAQDQSVKDFAQKMINDHGAANAKLETIAGEQKLQVPTATDAKHKSDLDALQNAKDAVDKSYVQMQRDAHADAVKLFDGYAKDGDNAQLKTFAQQTLPTLKMHQDMIEKIASTMDARSSVTSSTTPAVTTTDTANPSAPVPGANSFTEDQAKSRIQDAGFSDVSGLNKDDQGIWRGQATKDGKKTAVALDYQGNVVAGTN
;
A
#
# COMPACT_ATOMS: atom_id res chain seq x y z
N MET A 1 41.02 77.61 -23.05
CA MET A 1 39.88 77.05 -23.79
C MET A 1 40.34 75.82 -24.56
N LYS A 2 39.73 74.65 -24.29
CA LYS A 2 39.61 73.43 -25.15
C LYS A 2 40.95 72.71 -25.50
N ASN A 3 41.15 71.39 -25.44
CA ASN A 3 40.28 70.25 -25.15
C ASN A 3 41.17 69.00 -24.82
N ARG A 4 40.92 68.43 -23.63
CA ARG A 4 40.87 67.01 -23.19
C ARG A 4 41.70 65.90 -23.88
N LEU A 5 42.53 65.23 -23.06
CA LEU A 5 42.92 63.82 -23.17
C LEU A 5 41.69 62.89 -23.22
N LEU A 6 41.80 61.78 -23.96
CA LEU A 6 41.15 60.49 -23.66
C LEU A 6 41.94 59.35 -24.35
N LEU A 7 42.77 58.65 -23.58
CA LEU A 7 43.15 57.25 -23.86
C LEU A 7 42.01 56.39 -23.32
N ALA A 8 41.38 55.57 -24.16
CA ALA A 8 40.50 54.49 -23.73
C ALA A 8 41.16 53.17 -24.11
N ALA A 9 41.66 52.45 -23.10
CA ALA A 9 42.20 51.12 -23.24
C ALA A 9 41.06 50.10 -23.42
N LEU A 10 41.20 49.25 -24.44
CA LEU A 10 40.31 48.15 -24.76
C LEU A 10 40.57 46.98 -23.79
N GLY A 11 39.75 46.87 -22.74
CA GLY A 11 39.77 45.72 -21.83
C GLY A 11 38.88 44.61 -22.36
N ALA A 12 39.47 43.59 -23.01
CA ALA A 12 38.76 42.35 -23.33
C ALA A 12 38.64 41.50 -22.05
N ALA A 13 37.47 41.51 -21.41
CA ALA A 13 37.16 40.60 -20.30
C ALA A 13 36.81 39.22 -20.86
N THR A 14 37.74 38.29 -20.80
CA THR A 14 37.50 36.87 -21.10
C THR A 14 36.75 36.25 -19.92
N ALA A 15 35.45 35.98 -20.08
CA ALA A 15 34.69 35.23 -19.10
C ALA A 15 35.15 33.77 -19.13
N ILE A 16 35.86 33.33 -18.08
CA ILE A 16 36.18 31.93 -17.87
C ILE A 16 34.91 31.26 -17.36
N THR A 17 34.16 30.60 -18.24
CA THR A 17 33.07 29.71 -17.83
C THR A 17 33.69 28.45 -17.22
N PHE A 18 33.70 28.36 -15.90
CA PHE A 18 33.90 27.09 -15.21
C PHE A 18 32.68 26.19 -15.50
N ALA A 19 32.82 25.28 -16.46
CA ALA A 19 31.91 24.16 -16.58
C ALA A 19 32.13 23.26 -15.36
N MET A 20 31.16 23.19 -14.46
CA MET A 20 31.18 22.20 -13.39
C MET A 20 31.13 20.79 -14.01
N PRO A 21 31.84 19.81 -13.44
CA PRO A 21 31.92 18.47 -14.03
C PRO A 21 30.54 17.81 -14.04
N ALA A 22 30.28 17.01 -15.08
CA ALA A 22 29.03 16.28 -15.37
C ALA A 22 28.60 15.23 -14.33
N LEU A 23 29.15 15.25 -13.12
CA LEU A 23 28.90 14.31 -12.03
C LEU A 23 27.46 14.37 -11.48
N ALA A 24 26.74 15.47 -11.74
CA ALA A 24 25.35 15.66 -11.31
C ALA A 24 24.31 15.01 -12.25
N ALA A 25 24.70 14.61 -13.46
CA ALA A 25 23.77 13.91 -14.36
C ALA A 25 23.66 12.42 -13.97
N ASP A 26 24.75 11.83 -13.47
CA ASP A 26 24.81 10.39 -13.21
C ASP A 26 23.86 9.94 -12.08
N LYS A 27 23.69 10.74 -11.01
CA LYS A 27 22.74 10.40 -9.94
C LYS A 27 21.28 10.68 -10.35
N ALA A 28 21.05 11.75 -11.12
CA ALA A 28 19.74 12.06 -11.66
C ALA A 28 19.25 10.99 -12.65
N GLN A 29 20.12 10.54 -13.55
CA GLN A 29 19.83 9.48 -14.50
C GLN A 29 19.58 8.15 -13.76
N ASP A 30 20.43 7.78 -12.80
CA ASP A 30 20.23 6.56 -11.98
C ASP A 30 18.90 6.59 -11.20
N PHE A 31 18.51 7.76 -10.67
CA PHE A 31 17.20 7.92 -10.03
C PHE A 31 16.05 7.72 -11.01
N VAL A 32 16.10 8.35 -12.20
CA VAL A 32 15.06 8.19 -13.23
C VAL A 32 14.97 6.73 -13.68
N ASP A 33 16.11 6.07 -13.93
CA ASP A 33 16.15 4.68 -14.38
C ASP A 33 15.47 3.76 -13.37
N LYS A 34 15.82 3.89 -12.08
CA LYS A 34 15.26 3.07 -11.00
C LYS A 34 13.80 3.39 -10.73
N ALA A 35 13.43 4.67 -10.65
CA ALA A 35 12.07 5.09 -10.37
C ALA A 35 11.13 4.69 -11.50
N ALA A 36 11.55 4.81 -12.76
CA ALA A 36 10.76 4.39 -13.91
C ALA A 36 10.63 2.86 -13.98
N ALA A 37 11.72 2.11 -13.80
CA ALA A 37 11.69 0.65 -13.80
C ALA A 37 10.79 0.09 -12.68
N GLY A 38 10.92 0.61 -11.46
CA GLY A 38 10.07 0.25 -10.33
C GLY A 38 8.60 0.64 -10.55
N GLY A 39 8.36 1.88 -11.01
CA GLY A 39 6.99 2.34 -11.27
C GLY A 39 6.28 1.58 -12.40
N MET A 40 7.00 1.16 -13.44
CA MET A 40 6.46 0.26 -14.47
C MET A 40 6.11 -1.12 -13.88
N PHE A 41 7.02 -1.69 -13.08
CA PHE A 41 6.78 -2.95 -12.40
C PHE A 41 5.54 -2.90 -11.50
N GLU A 42 5.38 -1.85 -10.70
CA GLU A 42 4.26 -1.69 -9.79
C GLU A 42 2.94 -1.64 -10.59
N VAL A 43 2.86 -0.84 -11.66
CA VAL A 43 1.65 -0.78 -12.49
C VAL A 43 1.35 -2.10 -13.20
N GLU A 44 2.36 -2.75 -13.80
CA GLU A 44 2.17 -3.99 -14.54
C GLU A 44 1.80 -5.17 -13.63
N SER A 45 2.49 -5.32 -12.50
CA SER A 45 2.19 -6.37 -11.52
C SER A 45 0.80 -6.19 -10.91
N SER A 46 0.38 -4.94 -10.65
CA SER A 46 -0.97 -4.65 -10.16
C SER A 46 -2.06 -4.96 -11.18
N LYS A 47 -1.84 -4.71 -12.49
CA LYS A 47 -2.79 -5.13 -13.53
C LYS A 47 -2.97 -6.65 -13.58
N ILE A 48 -1.88 -7.41 -13.39
CA ILE A 48 -1.96 -8.87 -13.30
C ILE A 48 -2.73 -9.28 -12.05
N ALA A 49 -2.44 -8.67 -10.90
CA ALA A 49 -3.09 -8.98 -9.63
C ALA A 49 -4.59 -8.64 -9.65
N GLU A 50 -5.00 -7.53 -10.24
CA GLU A 50 -6.42 -7.16 -10.35
C GLU A 50 -7.26 -8.27 -11.02
N GLY A 51 -6.71 -8.90 -12.07
CA GLY A 51 -7.39 -9.97 -12.80
C GLY A 51 -7.26 -11.37 -12.16
N LYS A 52 -6.27 -11.60 -11.29
CA LYS A 52 -5.93 -12.95 -10.79
C LYS A 52 -6.01 -13.13 -9.27
N ALA A 53 -6.00 -12.05 -8.50
CA ALA A 53 -6.11 -12.12 -7.05
C ALA A 53 -7.49 -12.65 -6.64
N GLN A 54 -7.56 -13.27 -5.46
CA GLN A 54 -8.81 -13.76 -4.88
C GLN A 54 -9.31 -12.86 -3.75
N ASP A 55 -8.39 -12.26 -2.99
CA ASP A 55 -8.70 -11.37 -1.88
C ASP A 55 -9.06 -9.97 -2.40
N GLN A 56 -10.21 -9.46 -1.95
CA GLN A 56 -10.69 -8.14 -2.37
C GLN A 56 -9.75 -7.02 -1.93
N SER A 57 -9.13 -7.13 -0.76
CA SER A 57 -8.19 -6.12 -0.27
C SER A 57 -6.93 -6.02 -1.16
N VAL A 58 -6.52 -7.15 -1.75
CA VAL A 58 -5.41 -7.20 -2.71
C VAL A 58 -5.81 -6.53 -4.02
N LYS A 59 -7.04 -6.75 -4.50
CA LYS A 59 -7.57 -6.09 -5.71
C LYS A 59 -7.71 -4.58 -5.53
N ASP A 60 -8.24 -4.15 -4.40
CA ASP A 60 -8.41 -2.72 -4.09
C ASP A 60 -7.04 -2.02 -4.00
N PHE A 61 -6.05 -2.68 -3.39
CA PHE A 61 -4.68 -2.20 -3.38
C PHE A 61 -4.10 -2.11 -4.80
N ALA A 62 -4.26 -3.16 -5.61
CA ALA A 62 -3.78 -3.18 -6.99
C ALA A 62 -4.39 -2.05 -7.84
N GLN A 63 -5.70 -1.82 -7.75
CA GLN A 63 -6.34 -0.72 -8.46
C GLN A 63 -5.78 0.64 -8.01
N LYS A 64 -5.47 0.80 -6.72
CA LYS A 64 -4.84 2.02 -6.21
C LYS A 64 -3.42 2.22 -6.75
N MET A 65 -2.61 1.16 -6.85
CA MET A 65 -1.27 1.21 -7.44
C MET A 65 -1.32 1.63 -8.91
N ILE A 66 -2.22 1.05 -9.70
CA ILE A 66 -2.41 1.40 -11.12
C ILE A 66 -2.66 2.90 -11.29
N ASN A 67 -3.51 3.48 -10.43
CA ASN A 67 -3.87 4.89 -10.51
C ASN A 67 -2.72 5.81 -10.04
N ASP A 68 -2.20 5.56 -8.85
CA ASP A 68 -1.24 6.46 -8.21
C ASP A 68 0.14 6.37 -8.87
N HIS A 69 0.63 5.15 -9.15
CA HIS A 69 1.92 4.97 -9.84
C HIS A 69 1.80 5.31 -11.32
N GLY A 70 0.66 5.06 -11.97
CA GLY A 70 0.42 5.53 -13.34
C GLY A 70 0.56 7.05 -13.46
N ALA A 71 -0.02 7.80 -12.52
CA ALA A 71 0.13 9.25 -12.46
C ALA A 71 1.57 9.70 -12.14
N ALA A 72 2.24 9.01 -11.21
CA ALA A 72 3.62 9.30 -10.85
C ALA A 72 4.59 9.06 -12.03
N ASN A 73 4.40 7.97 -12.77
CA ASN A 73 5.21 7.62 -13.95
C ASN A 73 5.06 8.68 -15.05
N ALA A 74 3.83 9.09 -15.38
CA ALA A 74 3.60 10.14 -16.37
C ALA A 74 4.26 11.48 -15.98
N LYS A 75 4.25 11.82 -14.68
CA LYS A 75 4.94 13.00 -14.16
C LYS A 75 6.46 12.86 -14.24
N LEU A 76 7.00 11.69 -13.91
CA LEU A 76 8.43 11.40 -14.03
C LEU A 76 8.90 11.51 -15.49
N GLU A 77 8.16 10.93 -16.44
CA GLU A 77 8.44 11.02 -17.87
C GLU A 77 8.51 12.47 -18.36
N THR A 78 7.55 13.30 -17.93
CA THR A 78 7.54 14.74 -18.26
C THR A 78 8.78 15.44 -17.75
N ILE A 79 9.11 15.25 -16.46
CA ILE A 79 10.28 15.88 -15.84
C ILE A 79 11.57 15.39 -16.51
N ALA A 80 11.71 14.08 -16.73
CA ALA A 80 12.87 13.50 -17.39
C ALA A 80 13.07 14.07 -18.80
N GLY A 81 11.99 14.21 -19.58
CA GLY A 81 12.02 14.83 -20.90
C GLY A 81 12.50 16.29 -20.87
N GLU A 82 11.96 17.10 -19.95
CA GLU A 82 12.41 18.49 -19.73
C GLU A 82 13.90 18.57 -19.34
N GLN A 83 14.36 17.62 -18.53
CA GLN A 83 15.76 17.52 -18.08
C GLN A 83 16.67 16.82 -19.10
N LYS A 84 16.14 16.36 -20.24
CA LYS A 84 16.86 15.58 -21.27
C LYS A 84 17.48 14.28 -20.73
N LEU A 85 16.88 13.73 -19.68
CA LEU A 85 17.21 12.42 -19.13
C LEU A 85 16.48 11.35 -19.93
N GLN A 86 17.08 10.15 -19.98
CA GLN A 86 16.46 9.01 -20.65
C GLN A 86 15.50 8.31 -19.69
N VAL A 87 14.39 7.82 -20.20
CA VAL A 87 13.46 6.97 -19.44
C VAL A 87 13.50 5.57 -20.04
N PRO A 88 13.75 4.52 -19.23
CA PRO A 88 13.65 3.15 -19.69
C PRO A 88 12.25 2.85 -20.24
N THR A 89 12.18 2.10 -21.34
CA THR A 89 10.92 1.67 -21.96
C THR A 89 10.46 0.29 -21.48
N ALA A 90 11.20 -0.32 -20.56
CA ALA A 90 10.94 -1.64 -20.01
C ALA A 90 11.47 -1.72 -18.58
N THR A 91 10.90 -2.65 -17.81
CA THR A 91 11.40 -3.02 -16.48
C THR A 91 12.77 -3.71 -16.58
N ASP A 92 13.51 -3.75 -15.47
CA ASP A 92 14.76 -4.50 -15.39
C ASP A 92 14.52 -6.02 -15.38
N ALA A 93 15.60 -6.81 -15.48
CA ALA A 93 15.52 -8.26 -15.57
C ALA A 93 14.87 -8.92 -14.35
N LYS A 94 15.06 -8.37 -13.14
CA LYS A 94 14.44 -8.91 -11.92
C LYS A 94 12.93 -8.68 -11.98
N HIS A 95 12.52 -7.44 -12.21
CA HIS A 95 11.11 -7.08 -12.32
C HIS A 95 10.40 -7.84 -13.44
N LYS A 96 11.06 -8.03 -14.58
CA LYS A 96 10.53 -8.85 -15.66
C LYS A 96 10.30 -10.30 -15.23
N SER A 97 11.24 -10.90 -14.51
CA SER A 97 11.07 -12.26 -13.96
C SER A 97 9.90 -12.34 -12.97
N ASP A 98 9.74 -11.33 -12.11
CA ASP A 98 8.65 -11.27 -11.14
C ASP A 98 7.28 -11.14 -11.83
N LEU A 99 7.18 -10.32 -12.88
CA LEU A 99 5.98 -10.19 -13.72
C LEU A 99 5.65 -11.50 -14.44
N ASP A 100 6.64 -12.14 -15.05
CA ASP A 100 6.46 -13.42 -15.73
C ASP A 100 5.99 -14.50 -14.73
N ALA A 101 6.47 -14.48 -13.48
CA ALA A 101 6.00 -15.38 -12.43
C ALA A 101 4.52 -15.16 -12.07
N LEU A 102 4.08 -13.89 -11.88
CA LEU A 102 2.68 -13.57 -11.62
C LEU A 102 1.78 -13.94 -12.81
N GLN A 103 2.23 -13.63 -14.03
CA GLN A 103 1.47 -13.90 -15.25
C GLN A 103 1.30 -15.40 -15.50
N ASN A 104 2.27 -16.23 -15.13
CA ASN A 104 2.23 -17.67 -15.35
C ASN A 104 1.76 -18.49 -14.13
N ALA A 105 1.47 -17.83 -13.00
CA ALA A 105 0.91 -18.49 -11.83
C ALA A 105 -0.41 -19.19 -12.15
N LYS A 106 -0.51 -20.45 -11.74
CA LYS A 106 -1.71 -21.29 -11.82
C LYS A 106 -2.63 -21.12 -10.61
N ASP A 107 -2.03 -20.84 -9.46
CA ASP A 107 -2.72 -20.61 -8.20
C ASP A 107 -2.98 -19.11 -7.99
N ALA A 108 -3.71 -18.79 -6.92
CA ALA A 108 -3.99 -17.41 -6.51
C ALA A 108 -2.68 -16.62 -6.29
N VAL A 109 -2.60 -15.43 -6.87
CA VAL A 109 -1.37 -14.61 -6.87
C VAL A 109 -1.22 -13.74 -5.62
N ASP A 110 -2.19 -13.77 -4.71
CA ASP A 110 -2.29 -12.85 -3.58
C ASP A 110 -1.01 -12.80 -2.74
N LYS A 111 -0.48 -13.95 -2.33
CA LYS A 111 0.72 -14.01 -1.48
C LYS A 111 1.97 -13.52 -2.20
N SER A 112 2.18 -13.94 -3.45
CA SER A 112 3.35 -13.53 -4.23
C SER A 112 3.31 -12.05 -4.55
N TYR A 113 2.14 -11.55 -4.99
CA TYR A 113 1.95 -10.14 -5.28
C TYR A 113 2.16 -9.27 -4.03
N VAL A 114 1.56 -9.64 -2.88
CA VAL A 114 1.75 -8.87 -1.64
C VAL A 114 3.21 -8.82 -1.22
N GLN A 115 3.93 -9.94 -1.28
CA GLN A 115 5.35 -9.94 -0.94
C GLN A 115 6.18 -9.08 -1.91
N MET A 116 5.95 -9.22 -3.22
CA MET A 116 6.63 -8.39 -4.23
C MET A 116 6.39 -6.90 -4.02
N GLN A 117 5.16 -6.51 -3.66
CA GLN A 117 4.79 -5.13 -3.42
C GLN A 117 5.42 -4.58 -2.12
N ARG A 118 5.55 -5.38 -1.06
CA ARG A 118 6.30 -4.97 0.14
C ARG A 118 7.76 -4.65 -0.16
N ASP A 119 8.40 -5.54 -0.92
CA ASP A 119 9.81 -5.38 -1.30
C ASP A 119 10.00 -4.15 -2.20
N ALA A 120 9.15 -4.00 -3.23
CA ALA A 120 9.17 -2.85 -4.12
C ALA A 120 8.95 -1.51 -3.39
N HIS A 121 7.98 -1.46 -2.48
CA HIS A 121 7.69 -0.24 -1.72
C HIS A 121 8.80 0.11 -0.73
N ALA A 122 9.44 -0.87 -0.09
CA ALA A 122 10.59 -0.62 0.78
C ALA A 122 11.76 -0.01 -0.01
N ASP A 123 12.05 -0.55 -1.19
CA ASP A 123 13.09 -0.03 -2.08
C ASP A 123 12.72 1.37 -2.62
N ALA A 124 11.47 1.58 -3.03
CA ALA A 124 10.98 2.86 -3.53
C ALA A 124 11.03 3.95 -2.44
N VAL A 125 10.56 3.67 -1.23
CA VAL A 125 10.63 4.63 -0.12
C VAL A 125 12.08 5.01 0.18
N LYS A 126 13.01 4.05 0.18
CA LYS A 126 14.44 4.33 0.37
C LYS A 126 15.02 5.18 -0.75
N LEU A 127 14.72 4.85 -2.01
CA LEU A 127 15.17 5.59 -3.18
C LEU A 127 14.67 7.04 -3.16
N PHE A 128 13.37 7.23 -2.95
CA PHE A 128 12.73 8.54 -2.96
C PHE A 128 13.13 9.39 -1.76
N ASP A 129 13.24 8.81 -0.56
CA ASP A 129 13.69 9.53 0.64
C ASP A 129 15.15 10.00 0.50
N GLY A 130 16.03 9.15 -0.02
CA GLY A 130 17.42 9.52 -0.29
C GLY A 130 17.54 10.63 -1.33
N TYR A 131 16.84 10.50 -2.46
CA TYR A 131 16.90 11.51 -3.52
C TYR A 131 16.22 12.83 -3.11
N ALA A 132 15.14 12.78 -2.34
CA ALA A 132 14.49 13.96 -1.78
C ALA A 132 15.44 14.82 -0.93
N LYS A 133 16.37 14.18 -0.21
CA LYS A 133 17.36 14.84 0.65
C LYS A 133 18.58 15.30 -0.14
N ASP A 134 19.20 14.36 -0.85
CA ASP A 134 20.56 14.51 -1.37
C ASP A 134 20.64 14.52 -2.90
N GLY A 135 19.50 14.49 -3.59
CA GLY A 135 19.44 14.57 -5.05
C GLY A 135 20.07 15.85 -5.58
N ASP A 136 20.58 15.78 -6.80
CA ASP A 136 21.33 16.83 -7.50
C ASP A 136 20.50 17.56 -8.57
N ASN A 137 19.38 16.98 -9.01
CA ASN A 137 18.40 17.66 -9.87
C ASN A 137 17.20 18.21 -9.08
N ALA A 138 17.01 19.53 -9.07
CA ALA A 138 16.00 20.21 -8.25
C ALA A 138 14.54 19.81 -8.59
N GLN A 139 14.20 19.60 -9.86
CA GLN A 139 12.85 19.18 -10.25
C GLN A 139 12.58 17.73 -9.80
N LEU A 140 13.56 16.84 -9.97
CA LEU A 140 13.45 15.46 -9.48
C LEU A 140 13.43 15.38 -7.95
N LYS A 141 14.16 16.23 -7.22
CA LYS A 141 14.03 16.32 -5.75
C LYS A 141 12.62 16.70 -5.34
N THR A 142 12.04 17.70 -5.99
CA THR A 142 10.67 18.16 -5.71
C THR A 142 9.67 17.05 -6.00
N PHE A 143 9.84 16.34 -7.12
CA PHE A 143 9.06 15.15 -7.43
C PHE A 143 9.19 14.08 -6.33
N ALA A 144 10.42 13.73 -5.94
CA ALA A 144 10.66 12.74 -4.91
C ALA A 144 9.99 13.11 -3.57
N GLN A 145 10.11 14.37 -3.15
CA GLN A 145 9.48 14.91 -1.95
C GLN A 145 7.95 14.84 -1.99
N GLN A 146 7.34 15.15 -3.14
CA GLN A 146 5.89 15.13 -3.31
C GLN A 146 5.31 13.72 -3.42
N THR A 147 6.08 12.76 -3.94
CA THR A 147 5.64 11.38 -4.12
C THR A 147 5.87 10.53 -2.86
N LEU A 148 6.88 10.84 -2.05
CA LEU A 148 7.25 10.06 -0.87
C LEU A 148 6.11 9.80 0.14
N PRO A 149 5.21 10.75 0.47
CA PRO A 149 4.10 10.48 1.38
C PRO A 149 3.15 9.41 0.85
N THR A 150 2.91 9.40 -0.46
CA THR A 150 2.06 8.40 -1.12
C THR A 150 2.69 7.02 -1.05
N LEU A 151 3.99 6.90 -1.36
CA LEU A 151 4.73 5.64 -1.26
C LEU A 151 4.73 5.06 0.16
N LYS A 152 4.89 5.89 1.19
CA LYS A 152 4.81 5.45 2.59
C LYS A 152 3.41 4.95 2.96
N MET A 153 2.37 5.65 2.51
CA MET A 153 0.99 5.22 2.74
C MET A 153 0.70 3.89 2.03
N HIS A 154 1.20 3.68 0.81
CA HIS A 154 1.08 2.41 0.13
C HIS A 154 1.86 1.29 0.84
N GLN A 155 3.07 1.57 1.33
CA GLN A 155 3.85 0.65 2.16
C GLN A 155 3.05 0.20 3.41
N ASP A 156 2.45 1.15 4.13
CA ASP A 156 1.62 0.84 5.31
C ASP A 156 0.40 -0.01 4.94
N MET A 157 -0.24 0.28 3.81
CA MET A 157 -1.37 -0.50 3.32
C MET A 157 -0.98 -1.95 3.02
N ILE A 158 0.15 -2.18 2.33
CA ILE A 158 0.55 -3.53 1.94
C ILE A 158 1.02 -4.36 3.15
N GLU A 159 1.68 -3.74 4.13
CA GLU A 159 2.02 -4.40 5.40
C GLU A 159 0.77 -4.82 6.19
N LYS A 160 -0.28 -3.98 6.17
CA LYS A 160 -1.56 -4.32 6.79
C LYS A 160 -2.26 -5.49 6.10
N ILE A 161 -2.22 -5.54 4.77
CA ILE A 161 -2.77 -6.65 3.99
C ILE A 161 -1.99 -7.94 4.33
N ALA A 162 -0.66 -7.89 4.30
CA ALA A 162 0.19 -9.03 4.65
C ALA A 162 -0.11 -9.57 6.05
N SER A 163 -0.16 -8.69 7.06
CA SER A 163 -0.50 -9.04 8.44
C SER A 163 -1.87 -9.72 8.55
N THR A 164 -2.85 -9.25 7.78
CA THR A 164 -4.21 -9.82 7.75
C THR A 164 -4.21 -11.21 7.11
N MET A 165 -3.45 -11.40 6.03
CA MET A 165 -3.31 -12.69 5.35
C MET A 165 -2.58 -13.73 6.20
N ASP A 166 -1.57 -13.31 6.97
CA ASP A 166 -0.84 -14.16 7.91
C ASP A 166 -1.74 -14.61 9.07
N ALA A 167 -2.50 -13.68 9.64
CA ALA A 167 -3.49 -14.01 10.67
C ALA A 167 -4.54 -15.02 10.15
N ARG A 168 -5.02 -14.84 8.92
CA ARG A 168 -5.98 -15.76 8.29
C ARG A 168 -5.38 -17.14 8.03
N SER A 169 -4.11 -17.20 7.61
CA SER A 169 -3.37 -18.44 7.39
C SER A 169 -3.06 -19.18 8.70
N SER A 170 -2.83 -18.44 9.79
CA SER A 170 -2.64 -19.01 11.12
C SER A 170 -3.93 -19.64 11.64
N VAL A 171 -5.09 -19.01 11.44
CA VAL A 171 -6.40 -19.53 11.84
C VAL A 171 -6.76 -20.81 11.08
N THR A 172 -6.41 -20.92 9.79
CA THR A 172 -6.65 -22.14 8.99
C THR A 172 -5.63 -23.25 9.23
N SER A 173 -4.40 -22.91 9.64
CA SER A 173 -3.35 -23.90 9.98
C SER A 173 -3.49 -24.45 11.40
N SER A 174 -4.07 -23.68 12.33
CA SER A 174 -4.58 -24.20 13.58
C SER A 174 -5.87 -24.99 13.31
N THR A 175 -5.73 -26.23 12.85
CA THR A 175 -6.66 -27.28 13.26
C THR A 175 -6.48 -27.46 14.77
N THR A 176 -7.06 -26.53 15.54
CA THR A 176 -7.51 -26.85 16.89
C THR A 176 -8.31 -28.14 16.74
N PRO A 177 -7.98 -29.24 17.43
CA PRO A 177 -8.86 -30.40 17.42
C PRO A 177 -10.24 -29.86 17.79
N ALA A 178 -11.24 -30.17 16.98
CA ALA A 178 -12.58 -30.21 17.50
C ALA A 178 -12.51 -31.18 18.69
N VAL A 179 -12.41 -30.63 19.90
CA VAL A 179 -12.73 -31.39 21.10
C VAL A 179 -14.24 -31.51 21.03
N THR A 180 -14.70 -32.54 20.34
CA THR A 180 -16.03 -33.08 20.54
C THR A 180 -16.04 -33.60 21.98
N THR A 181 -16.34 -32.74 22.95
CA THR A 181 -16.81 -33.22 24.25
C THR A 181 -18.21 -33.76 24.04
N THR A 182 -18.30 -34.99 23.53
CA THR A 182 -19.45 -35.86 23.75
C THR A 182 -19.44 -36.26 25.21
N ASP A 183 -19.88 -35.37 26.08
CA ASP A 183 -20.70 -35.67 27.24
C ASP A 183 -20.84 -34.44 28.13
N THR A 184 -22.05 -34.27 28.63
CA THR A 184 -22.50 -33.32 29.66
C THR A 184 -22.95 -31.93 29.19
N ALA A 185 -24.27 -31.79 29.15
CA ALA A 185 -25.11 -30.60 29.29
C ALA A 185 -24.42 -29.21 29.38
N ASN A 186 -24.73 -28.41 28.36
CA ASN A 186 -25.05 -26.97 28.41
C ASN A 186 -24.74 -26.22 29.73
N PRO A 187 -23.69 -25.38 29.77
CA PRO A 187 -23.65 -24.24 30.66
C PRO A 187 -24.09 -22.99 29.91
N SER A 188 -25.26 -22.48 30.29
CA SER A 188 -25.74 -21.14 29.95
C SER A 188 -24.81 -20.06 30.51
N ALA A 189 -23.70 -19.73 29.86
CA ALA A 189 -22.95 -18.47 30.04
C ALA A 189 -21.77 -18.36 29.05
N PRO A 190 -21.61 -17.25 28.30
CA PRO A 190 -20.41 -16.99 27.51
C PRO A 190 -19.20 -16.61 28.40
N VAL A 191 -18.00 -17.09 28.04
CA VAL A 191 -16.73 -16.88 28.77
C VAL A 191 -16.05 -15.56 28.29
N PRO A 192 -15.34 -14.79 29.14
CA PRO A 192 -14.69 -13.51 28.73
C PRO A 192 -13.26 -13.66 28.14
N GLY A 193 -12.88 -12.77 27.21
CA GLY A 193 -11.51 -12.65 26.64
C GLY A 193 -11.29 -11.35 25.83
N ALA A 194 -10.14 -10.69 26.00
CA ALA A 194 -9.88 -9.31 25.55
C ALA A 194 -9.47 -9.15 24.06
N ASN A 195 -9.89 -8.02 23.46
CA ASN A 195 -9.69 -7.51 22.09
C ASN A 195 -10.58 -8.02 20.94
N SER A 196 -11.84 -8.36 21.24
CA SER A 196 -12.78 -8.71 20.19
C SER A 196 -13.53 -7.52 19.61
N PHE A 197 -13.16 -7.25 18.35
CA PHE A 197 -13.86 -6.53 17.28
C PHE A 197 -14.16 -5.04 17.48
N THR A 198 -13.96 -4.24 16.43
CA THR A 198 -14.57 -2.90 16.31
C THR A 198 -16.08 -3.03 16.16
N GLU A 199 -16.84 -1.95 16.38
CA GLU A 199 -18.30 -1.96 16.20
C GLU A 199 -18.69 -2.41 14.78
N ASP A 200 -17.97 -1.94 13.76
CA ASP A 200 -18.20 -2.33 12.37
C ASP A 200 -17.95 -3.82 12.12
N GLN A 201 -16.91 -4.39 12.74
CA GLN A 201 -16.62 -5.82 12.65
C GLN A 201 -17.67 -6.67 13.39
N ALA A 202 -18.20 -6.15 14.49
CA ALA A 202 -19.29 -6.80 15.21
C ALA A 202 -20.58 -6.79 14.39
N LYS A 203 -20.90 -5.64 13.79
CA LYS A 203 -22.06 -5.46 12.91
C LYS A 203 -22.01 -6.39 11.71
N SER A 204 -20.88 -6.44 11.00
CA SER A 204 -20.69 -7.32 9.84
C SER A 204 -20.94 -8.79 10.21
N ARG A 205 -20.39 -9.27 11.32
CA ARG A 205 -20.59 -10.67 11.72
C ARG A 205 -22.02 -11.01 12.10
N ILE A 206 -22.70 -10.08 12.78
CA ILE A 206 -24.11 -10.25 13.12
C ILE A 206 -24.95 -10.31 11.83
N GLN A 207 -24.60 -9.52 10.82
CA GLN A 207 -25.24 -9.57 9.50
C GLN A 207 -24.96 -10.89 8.78
N ASP A 208 -23.71 -11.37 8.80
CA ASP A 208 -23.31 -12.66 8.23
C ASP A 208 -24.02 -13.85 8.90
N ALA A 209 -24.38 -13.71 10.18
CA ALA A 209 -25.18 -14.70 10.93
C ALA A 209 -26.69 -14.68 10.61
N GLY A 210 -27.10 -13.91 9.58
CA GLY A 210 -28.46 -13.86 9.06
C GLY A 210 -29.38 -12.88 9.79
N PHE A 211 -28.82 -11.90 10.51
CA PHE A 211 -29.61 -10.83 11.13
C PHE A 211 -29.57 -9.55 10.27
N SER A 212 -30.67 -8.81 10.22
CA SER A 212 -30.74 -7.50 9.56
C SER A 212 -30.97 -6.38 10.57
N ASP A 213 -30.92 -5.12 10.14
CA ASP A 213 -31.25 -3.94 10.98
C ASP A 213 -30.48 -3.83 12.31
N VAL A 214 -29.22 -4.25 12.30
CA VAL A 214 -28.35 -4.25 13.49
C VAL A 214 -28.12 -2.83 13.98
N SER A 215 -28.47 -2.55 15.24
CA SER A 215 -28.41 -1.23 15.86
C SER A 215 -28.13 -1.30 17.36
N GLY A 216 -27.59 -0.20 17.90
CA GLY A 216 -27.34 -0.06 19.34
C GLY A 216 -26.26 -1.00 19.89
N LEU A 217 -25.27 -1.36 19.06
CA LEU A 217 -24.17 -2.22 19.46
C LEU A 217 -23.29 -1.51 20.49
N ASN A 218 -23.21 -2.09 21.68
CA ASN A 218 -22.32 -1.63 22.74
C ASN A 218 -21.58 -2.83 23.32
N LYS A 219 -20.31 -2.63 23.67
CA LYS A 219 -19.49 -3.66 24.30
C LYS A 219 -19.66 -3.59 25.82
N ASP A 220 -20.00 -4.72 26.43
CA ASP A 220 -20.10 -4.82 27.89
C ASP A 220 -18.73 -5.08 28.56
N ASP A 221 -18.71 -5.04 29.89
CA ASP A 221 -17.51 -5.28 30.70
C ASP A 221 -16.96 -6.72 30.58
N GLN A 222 -17.72 -7.65 29.98
CA GLN A 222 -17.31 -9.02 29.67
C GLN A 222 -16.71 -9.16 28.27
N GLY A 223 -16.66 -8.06 27.51
CA GLY A 223 -16.13 -8.00 26.16
C GLY A 223 -17.10 -8.49 25.08
N ILE A 224 -18.39 -8.62 25.40
CA ILE A 224 -19.44 -9.08 24.50
C ILE A 224 -20.11 -7.88 23.86
N TRP A 225 -20.27 -7.91 22.54
CA TRP A 225 -21.05 -6.91 21.80
C TRP A 225 -22.53 -7.23 21.93
N ARG A 226 -23.33 -6.29 22.45
CA ARG A 226 -24.79 -6.44 22.60
C ARG A 226 -25.53 -5.34 21.86
N GLY A 227 -26.63 -5.70 21.20
CA GLY A 227 -27.50 -4.74 20.53
C GLY A 227 -28.82 -5.35 20.11
N GLN A 228 -29.49 -4.70 19.17
CA GLN A 228 -30.75 -5.15 18.60
C GLN A 228 -30.59 -5.47 17.12
N ALA A 229 -31.24 -6.52 16.65
CA ALA A 229 -31.29 -6.86 15.24
C ALA A 229 -32.62 -7.55 14.89
N THR A 230 -32.89 -7.73 13.61
CA THR A 230 -34.06 -8.43 13.07
C THR A 230 -33.64 -9.82 12.60
N LYS A 231 -34.35 -10.88 13.03
CA LYS A 231 -34.21 -12.25 12.52
C LYS A 231 -35.59 -12.81 12.22
N ASP A 232 -35.77 -13.38 11.03
CA ASP A 232 -37.07 -13.89 10.55
C ASP A 232 -38.20 -12.84 10.64
N GLY A 233 -37.88 -11.57 10.37
CA GLY A 233 -38.82 -10.44 10.41
C GLY A 233 -39.21 -9.96 11.82
N LYS A 234 -38.62 -10.51 12.89
CA LYS A 234 -38.85 -10.09 14.28
C LYS A 234 -37.61 -9.43 14.87
N LYS A 235 -37.80 -8.30 15.57
CA LYS A 235 -36.74 -7.67 16.35
C LYS A 235 -36.39 -8.54 17.56
N THR A 236 -35.11 -8.79 17.77
CA THR A 236 -34.57 -9.58 18.87
C THR A 236 -33.24 -9.00 19.36
N ALA A 237 -32.96 -9.21 20.65
CA ALA A 237 -31.66 -8.91 21.21
C ALA A 237 -30.62 -9.85 20.59
N VAL A 238 -29.45 -9.30 20.28
CA VAL A 238 -28.32 -10.04 19.72
C VAL A 238 -27.09 -9.80 20.57
N ALA A 239 -26.32 -10.87 20.80
CA ALA A 239 -25.01 -10.80 21.42
C ALA A 239 -23.97 -11.49 20.54
N LEU A 240 -22.78 -10.90 20.46
CA LEU A 240 -21.61 -11.42 19.78
C LEU A 240 -20.46 -11.54 20.79
N ASP A 241 -20.02 -12.76 21.05
CA ASP A 241 -18.92 -13.01 21.98
C ASP A 241 -17.54 -12.78 21.33
N TYR A 242 -16.50 -12.89 22.16
CA TYR A 242 -15.14 -12.64 21.73
C TYR A 242 -14.62 -13.66 20.70
N GLN A 243 -15.26 -14.84 20.64
CA GLN A 243 -14.94 -15.94 19.75
C GLN A 243 -15.64 -15.83 18.40
N GLY A 244 -16.57 -14.87 18.25
CA GLY A 244 -17.30 -14.66 17.01
C GLY A 244 -18.70 -15.31 16.98
N ASN A 245 -19.16 -15.90 18.08
CA ASN A 245 -20.47 -16.55 18.12
C ASN A 245 -21.58 -15.50 18.28
N VAL A 246 -22.59 -15.56 17.40
CA VAL A 246 -23.77 -14.70 17.45
C VAL A 246 -24.95 -15.48 18.04
N VAL A 247 -25.51 -14.98 19.13
CA VAL A 247 -26.68 -15.57 19.79
C VAL A 247 -27.85 -14.59 19.80
N ALA A 248 -29.06 -15.12 19.62
CA ALA A 248 -30.31 -14.36 19.77
C ALA A 248 -30.92 -14.63 21.15
N GLY A 249 -31.40 -13.58 21.83
CA GLY A 249 -32.37 -13.74 22.93
C GLY A 249 -31.84 -13.79 24.36
N THR A 250 -30.70 -13.17 24.69
CA THR A 250 -30.25 -13.03 26.09
C THR A 250 -30.13 -11.56 26.49
N ASN A 251 -31.09 -11.09 27.31
CA ASN A 251 -30.96 -9.89 28.14
C ASN A 251 -30.01 -10.16 29.30
#